data_AF-A0A9E2CDW8-F1
#
_entry.id   AF-A0A9E2CDW8-F1
#
_cell.length_a   1.000
_cell.length_b   1.000
_cell.length_c   1.000
_cell.angle_alpha   90.00
_cell.angle_beta   90.00
_cell.angle_gamma   90.00
#
_symmetry.space_group_name_H-M   'P 1'
#
loop_
_entity.id
_entity.type
_entity.pdbx_description
1 polymer ?
#
loop_
_entity_poly.entity_id
_entity_poly.type
_entity_poly.pdbx_seq_one_letter_code
_entity_poly.pdbx_strand_id
1 'polypeptide(L)'
;MNNMHTITQRNKMYNLKFILGLLNSQLLNYYFQWLNPEKGEALAEIKKEHVESLVIKATSEKQRNQIIEIVDKILAITQDDDYLTNPTKQSQVKDYSHQIDHLVYELYNLTKDEIAIIENSGGKQNQGPKPGKTRKTRDSDCFKALTNNRYILQRDENQDSLFERGLYEKE
;
A
#
# COMPACT_ATOMS: atom_id res chain seq x y z
N MET A 1 -15.08 -10.38 -15.83
CA MET A 1 -14.69 -10.01 -14.45
C MET A 1 -13.27 -9.47 -14.52
N ASN A 2 -13.09 -8.19 -14.25
CA ASN A 2 -11.79 -7.49 -14.30
C ASN A 2 -11.14 -7.48 -12.92
N ASN A 3 -10.95 -8.67 -12.33
CA ASN A 3 -10.51 -8.79 -10.93
C ASN A 3 -8.99 -8.96 -10.78
N MET A 4 -8.27 -9.12 -11.89
CA MET A 4 -6.82 -9.29 -11.91
C MET A 4 -6.19 -8.12 -12.66
N HIS A 5 -5.37 -7.36 -11.94
CA HIS A 5 -4.57 -6.28 -12.51
C HIS A 5 -3.10 -6.68 -12.48
N THR A 6 -2.39 -6.43 -13.57
CA THR A 6 -0.95 -6.72 -13.68
C THR A 6 -0.18 -5.42 -13.74
N ILE A 7 0.80 -5.27 -12.87
CA ILE A 7 1.77 -4.17 -12.91
C ILE A 7 2.99 -4.65 -13.70
N THR A 8 3.25 -4.02 -14.84
CA THR A 8 4.41 -4.32 -15.68
C THR A 8 5.48 -3.23 -15.56
N GLN A 9 6.73 -3.64 -15.39
CA GLN A 9 7.85 -2.72 -15.32
C GLN A 9 8.19 -2.20 -16.73
N ARG A 10 7.77 -0.98 -17.05
CA ARG A 10 8.16 -0.31 -18.31
C ARG A 10 9.56 0.30 -18.26
N ASN A 11 10.03 0.66 -17.07
CA ASN A 11 11.33 1.29 -16.88
C ASN A 11 12.12 0.56 -15.77
N LYS A 12 13.33 0.10 -16.11
CA LYS A 12 14.23 -0.65 -15.21
C LYS A 12 14.67 0.13 -13.96
N MET A 13 14.55 1.45 -13.98
CA MET A 13 14.83 2.32 -12.83
C MET A 13 13.88 2.10 -11.65
N TYR A 14 12.69 1.53 -11.89
CA TYR A 14 11.74 1.21 -10.83
C TYR A 14 11.84 -0.26 -10.43
N ASN A 15 12.26 -0.53 -9.20
CA ASN A 15 12.39 -1.90 -8.71
C ASN A 15 11.01 -2.46 -8.31
N LEU A 16 10.59 -3.57 -8.92
CA LEU A 16 9.30 -4.21 -8.63
C LEU A 16 9.18 -4.72 -7.18
N LYS A 17 10.28 -5.17 -6.56
CA LYS A 17 10.27 -5.62 -5.17
C LYS A 17 10.04 -4.46 -4.20
N PHE A 18 10.58 -3.28 -4.52
CA PHE A 18 10.29 -2.07 -3.76
C PHE A 18 8.80 -1.72 -3.82
N ILE A 19 8.21 -1.72 -5.02
CA ILE A 19 6.77 -1.47 -5.22
C ILE A 19 5.95 -2.54 -4.48
N LEU A 20 6.36 -3.81 -4.56
CA LEU A 20 5.71 -4.92 -3.86
C LEU A 20 5.70 -4.69 -2.34
N GLY A 21 6.82 -4.28 -1.76
CA GLY A 21 6.90 -3.95 -0.33
C GLY A 21 5.95 -2.82 0.07
N LEU A 22 5.92 -1.73 -0.73
CA LEU A 22 4.99 -0.63 -0.51
C LEU A 22 3.52 -1.10 -0.56
N LEU A 23 3.13 -1.81 -1.62
CA LEU A 23 1.75 -2.27 -1.81
C LEU A 23 1.26 -3.22 -0.70
N ASN A 24 2.17 -3.97 -0.08
CA ASN A 24 1.85 -4.86 1.05
C ASN A 24 1.89 -4.16 2.42
N SER A 25 2.23 -2.87 2.49
CA SER A 25 2.25 -2.11 3.74
C SER A 25 0.85 -1.78 4.25
N GLN A 26 0.72 -1.64 5.57
CA GLN A 26 -0.51 -1.22 6.23
C GLN A 26 -0.99 0.16 5.76
N LEU A 27 -0.07 1.10 5.50
CA LEU A 27 -0.41 2.45 5.02
C LEU A 27 -1.14 2.39 3.67
N LEU A 28 -0.55 1.73 2.67
CA LEU A 28 -1.14 1.69 1.33
C LEU A 28 -2.38 0.80 1.28
N ASN A 29 -2.43 -0.27 2.08
CA ASN A 29 -3.66 -1.04 2.26
C ASN A 29 -4.77 -0.18 2.89
N TYR A 30 -4.48 0.60 3.92
CA TYR A 30 -5.44 1.52 4.54
C TYR A 30 -5.94 2.57 3.54
N TYR A 31 -5.03 3.18 2.79
CA TYR A 31 -5.36 4.18 1.77
C TYR A 31 -6.23 3.60 0.64
N PHE A 32 -5.87 2.40 0.15
CA PHE A 32 -6.66 1.70 -0.86
C PHE A 32 -8.08 1.36 -0.38
N GLN A 33 -8.22 0.92 0.88
CA GLN A 33 -9.53 0.63 1.47
C GLN A 33 -10.40 1.88 1.63
N TRP A 34 -9.78 3.04 1.85
CA TRP A 34 -10.49 4.31 1.87
C TRP A 34 -10.98 4.71 0.47
N LEU A 35 -10.14 4.53 -0.56
CA LEU A 35 -10.51 4.80 -1.96
C LEU A 35 -11.63 3.88 -2.46
N ASN A 36 -11.65 2.63 -1.98
CA ASN A 36 -12.63 1.64 -2.40
C ASN A 36 -13.54 1.20 -1.24
N PRO A 37 -14.57 2.00 -0.89
CA PRO A 37 -15.49 1.68 0.20
C PRO A 37 -16.44 0.51 -0.11
N GLU A 38 -16.44 -0.03 -1.34
CA GLU A 38 -17.32 -1.12 -1.83
C GLU A 38 -17.00 -2.50 -1.21
N LYS A 39 -16.37 -2.54 -0.03
CA LYS A 39 -16.13 -3.80 0.71
C LYS A 39 -17.44 -4.41 1.20
N GLY A 40 -17.83 -5.55 0.61
CA GLY A 40 -18.95 -6.37 1.06
C GLY A 40 -20.12 -6.48 0.08
N GLU A 41 -20.03 -5.85 -1.09
CA GLU A 41 -20.94 -6.11 -2.19
C GLU A 41 -20.44 -7.31 -3.01
N ALA A 42 -21.35 -8.07 -3.62
CA ALA A 42 -21.04 -9.32 -4.32
C ALA A 42 -20.06 -9.17 -5.52
N LEU A 43 -19.69 -7.93 -5.87
CA LEU A 43 -18.87 -7.55 -7.01
C LEU A 43 -17.91 -6.39 -6.65
N ALA A 44 -17.17 -6.49 -5.53
CA ALA A 44 -16.14 -5.50 -5.20
C ALA A 44 -15.05 -5.48 -6.30
N GLU A 45 -15.13 -4.50 -7.20
CA GLU A 45 -14.21 -4.36 -8.32
C GLU A 45 -13.01 -3.53 -7.89
N ILE A 46 -11.81 -4.02 -8.20
CA ILE A 46 -10.60 -3.21 -8.10
C ILE A 46 -10.61 -2.32 -9.33
N LYS A 47 -10.98 -1.05 -9.16
CA LYS A 47 -10.92 -0.05 -10.23
C LYS A 47 -9.46 0.34 -10.46
N LYS A 48 -9.01 0.29 -11.72
CA LYS A 48 -7.62 0.60 -12.10
C LYS A 48 -7.22 2.02 -11.67
N GLU A 49 -8.18 2.94 -11.73
CA GLU A 49 -8.05 4.34 -11.34
C GLU A 49 -7.63 4.49 -9.87
N HIS A 50 -8.13 3.62 -8.98
CA HIS A 50 -7.73 3.63 -7.57
C HIS A 50 -6.29 3.16 -7.37
N VAL A 51 -5.84 2.17 -8.15
CA VAL A 51 -4.46 1.69 -8.11
C VAL A 51 -3.50 2.74 -8.68
N GLU A 52 -3.90 3.43 -9.76
CA GLU A 52 -3.11 4.53 -10.35
C GLU A 52 -3.03 5.76 -9.44
N SER A 53 -4.00 5.95 -8.54
CA SER A 53 -3.97 7.04 -7.55
C SER A 53 -3.02 6.80 -6.37
N LEU A 54 -2.44 5.59 -6.25
CA LEU A 54 -1.45 5.29 -5.22
C LEU A 54 -0.15 6.05 -5.51
N VAL A 55 0.11 7.10 -4.73
CA VAL A 55 1.33 7.90 -4.85
C VAL A 55 2.51 7.10 -4.30
N ILE A 56 3.39 6.62 -5.18
CA ILE A 56 4.66 5.99 -4.81
C ILE A 56 5.71 7.09 -4.65
N LYS A 57 6.11 7.38 -3.40
CA LYS A 57 7.14 8.38 -3.12
C LYS A 57 8.52 7.91 -3.60
N ALA A 58 9.25 8.81 -4.26
CA ALA A 58 10.67 8.62 -4.49
C ALA A 58 11.42 8.63 -3.15
N THR A 59 12.43 7.78 -3.04
CA THR A 59 13.27 7.70 -1.84
C THR A 59 14.73 7.47 -2.20
N SER A 60 15.62 7.70 -1.22
CA SER A 60 17.02 7.37 -1.28
C SER A 60 17.24 5.90 -1.67
N GLU A 61 18.35 5.63 -2.35
CA GLU A 61 18.74 4.27 -2.72
C GLU A 61 18.88 3.36 -1.49
N LYS A 62 19.40 3.91 -0.38
CA LYS A 62 19.54 3.18 0.89
C LYS A 62 18.20 2.67 1.42
N GLN A 63 17.21 3.55 1.59
CA GLN A 63 15.90 3.15 2.12
C GLN A 63 15.16 2.21 1.16
N ARG A 64 15.32 2.44 -0.15
CA ARG A 64 14.80 1.54 -1.19
C ARG A 64 15.38 0.14 -1.05
N ASN A 65 16.70 0.02 -0.91
CA ASN A 65 17.38 -1.26 -0.79
C ASN A 65 17.03 -1.98 0.51
N GLN A 66 16.83 -1.25 1.62
CA GLN A 66 16.35 -1.85 2.87
C GLN A 66 14.99 -2.55 2.70
N ILE A 67 14.03 -1.90 2.03
CA ILE A 67 12.73 -2.53 1.74
C ILE A 67 12.89 -3.73 0.81
N ILE A 68 13.72 -3.61 -0.25
CA ILE A 68 13.98 -4.71 -1.19
C ILE A 68 14.58 -5.93 -0.47
N GLU A 69 15.55 -5.73 0.40
CA GLU A 69 16.20 -6.81 1.17
C GLU A 69 15.21 -7.53 2.09
N ILE A 70 14.28 -6.81 2.72
CA ILE A 70 13.25 -7.42 3.56
C ILE A 70 12.25 -8.21 2.69
N VAL A 71 11.85 -7.65 1.55
CA VAL A 71 11.00 -8.36 0.59
C VAL A 71 11.66 -9.64 0.10
N ASP A 72 12.97 -9.63 -0.16
CA ASP A 72 13.70 -10.84 -0.54
C ASP A 72 13.70 -11.91 0.55
N LYS A 73 13.82 -11.52 1.83
CA LYS A 73 13.69 -12.45 2.97
C LYS A 73 12.28 -13.02 3.06
N ILE A 74 11.25 -12.20 2.88
CA ILE A 74 9.85 -12.67 2.87
C ILE A 74 9.65 -13.67 1.74
N LEU A 75 10.07 -13.34 0.51
CA LEU A 75 9.93 -14.21 -0.64
C LEU A 75 10.62 -15.55 -0.43
N ALA A 76 11.86 -15.55 0.09
CA ALA A 76 12.59 -16.78 0.40
C ALA A 76 11.82 -17.69 1.38
N ILE A 77 11.18 -17.12 2.42
CA ILE A 77 10.41 -17.90 3.40
C ILE A 77 9.07 -18.38 2.81
N THR A 78 8.37 -17.53 2.06
CA THR A 78 7.03 -17.85 1.51
C THR A 78 7.09 -18.85 0.35
N GLN A 79 8.25 -19.04 -0.27
CA GLN A 79 8.48 -20.03 -1.33
C GLN A 79 8.79 -21.43 -0.79
N ASP A 80 9.03 -21.58 0.51
CA ASP A 80 9.24 -22.91 1.10
C ASP A 80 7.93 -23.70 1.19
N ASP A 81 8.00 -25.00 0.88
CA ASP A 81 6.84 -25.90 0.81
C ASP A 81 6.04 -25.99 2.13
N ASP A 82 6.70 -25.88 3.28
CA ASP A 82 6.08 -26.00 4.59
C ASP A 82 5.54 -24.67 5.16
N TYR A 83 5.71 -23.53 4.45
CA TYR A 83 5.36 -22.20 4.93
C TYR A 83 3.92 -22.11 5.47
N LEU A 84 2.95 -22.66 4.72
CA LEU A 84 1.53 -22.62 5.10
C LEU A 84 1.22 -23.39 6.38
N THR A 85 2.09 -24.33 6.75
CA THR A 85 1.93 -25.20 7.93
C THR A 85 2.91 -24.89 9.06
N ASN A 86 3.87 -23.99 8.85
CA ASN A 86 4.94 -23.67 9.79
C ASN A 86 4.68 -22.33 10.50
N PRO A 87 4.19 -22.33 11.77
CA PRO A 87 3.87 -21.11 12.49
C PRO A 87 5.08 -20.21 12.74
N THR A 88 6.27 -20.79 12.87
CA THR A 88 7.51 -20.03 13.07
C THR A 88 7.84 -19.19 11.84
N LYS A 89 7.75 -19.78 10.64
CA LYS A 89 7.94 -19.05 9.37
C LYS A 89 6.89 -17.96 9.18
N GLN A 90 5.64 -18.23 9.54
CA GLN A 90 4.55 -17.23 9.48
C GLN A 90 4.80 -16.06 10.44
N SER A 91 5.25 -16.34 11.66
CA SER A 91 5.64 -15.29 12.61
C SER A 91 6.80 -14.45 12.08
N GLN A 92 7.81 -15.09 11.50
CA GLN A 92 8.96 -14.38 10.93
C GLN A 92 8.57 -13.48 9.75
N VAL A 93 7.69 -13.95 8.86
CA VAL A 93 7.13 -13.12 7.78
C VAL A 93 6.36 -11.94 8.35
N LYS A 94 5.56 -12.14 9.39
CA LYS A 94 4.83 -11.06 10.07
C LYS A 94 5.78 -10.00 10.65
N ASP A 95 6.88 -10.42 11.26
CA ASP A 95 7.90 -9.50 11.80
C ASP A 95 8.59 -8.69 10.70
N TYR A 96 8.85 -9.31 9.54
CA TYR A 96 9.38 -8.60 8.36
C TYR A 96 8.35 -7.63 7.76
N SER A 97 7.08 -8.01 7.70
CA SER A 97 6.00 -7.10 7.26
C SER A 97 5.89 -5.88 8.18
N HIS A 98 5.99 -6.06 9.50
CA HIS A 98 6.01 -4.94 10.44
C HIS A 98 7.23 -4.03 10.26
N GLN A 99 8.39 -4.58 9.91
CA GLN A 99 9.57 -3.75 9.57
C GLN A 99 9.34 -2.92 8.31
N ILE A 100 8.70 -3.49 7.28
CA ILE A 100 8.30 -2.75 6.08
C ILE A 100 7.32 -1.62 6.44
N ASP A 101 6.32 -1.90 7.29
CA ASP A 101 5.35 -0.89 7.73
C ASP A 101 6.04 0.31 8.38
N HIS A 102 6.99 0.08 9.29
CA HIS A 102 7.75 1.15 9.92
C HIS A 102 8.56 1.98 8.90
N LEU A 103 9.26 1.32 7.96
CA LEU A 103 10.01 2.01 6.91
C LEU A 103 9.09 2.83 5.99
N VAL A 104 7.88 2.35 5.74
CA VAL A 104 6.87 3.06 4.96
C VAL A 104 6.32 4.25 5.73
N TYR A 105 6.04 4.12 7.03
CA TYR A 105 5.59 5.25 7.84
C TYR A 105 6.65 6.37 7.86
N GLU A 106 7.92 6.01 7.99
CA GLU A 106 9.04 6.96 7.87
C GLU A 106 9.10 7.60 6.47
N LEU A 107 8.98 6.81 5.40
CA LEU A 107 8.99 7.30 4.02
C LEU A 107 7.90 8.37 3.76
N TYR A 108 6.73 8.21 4.38
CA TYR A 108 5.61 9.13 4.22
C TYR A 108 5.56 10.21 5.31
N ASN A 109 6.52 10.23 6.24
CA ASN A 109 6.62 11.16 7.38
C ASN A 109 5.36 11.16 8.27
N LEU A 110 4.85 9.97 8.58
CA LEU A 110 3.67 9.85 9.45
C LEU A 110 4.00 10.17 10.91
N THR A 111 3.06 10.85 11.55
CA THR A 111 3.07 11.08 12.99
C THR A 111 2.59 9.86 13.76
N LYS A 112 2.89 9.81 15.07
CA LYS A 112 2.45 8.72 15.95
C LYS A 112 0.94 8.57 15.99
N ASP A 113 0.20 9.69 15.95
CA ASP A 113 -1.26 9.68 15.96
C ASP A 113 -1.82 9.06 14.67
N GLU A 114 -1.24 9.42 13.52
CA GLU A 114 -1.59 8.86 12.22
C GLU A 114 -1.26 7.36 12.11
N ILE A 115 -0.11 6.94 12.64
CA ILE A 115 0.24 5.51 12.72
C ILE A 115 -0.77 4.76 13.57
N ALA A 116 -1.11 5.30 14.74
CA ALA A 116 -2.09 4.68 15.64
C ALA A 116 -3.47 4.52 14.98
N ILE A 117 -3.88 5.47 14.15
CA ILE A 117 -5.11 5.35 13.36
C ILE A 117 -5.04 4.14 12.41
N ILE A 118 -3.94 4.03 11.65
CA ILE A 118 -3.77 2.99 10.63
C ILE A 118 -3.77 1.61 11.29
N GLU A 119 -2.99 1.43 12.35
CA GLU A 119 -2.88 0.15 13.06
C GLU A 119 -4.19 -0.25 13.74
N ASN A 120 -4.91 0.71 14.36
CA ASN A 120 -6.21 0.45 14.95
C ASN A 120 -7.30 0.14 13.91
N SER A 121 -7.13 0.63 12.68
CA SER A 121 -8.02 0.33 11.55
C SER A 121 -7.73 -1.03 10.92
N GLY A 122 -6.45 -1.44 10.90
CA GLY A 122 -5.97 -2.73 10.39
C GLY A 122 -6.21 -3.93 11.30
N GLY A 123 -6.44 -3.71 12.60
CA GLY A 123 -6.65 -4.75 13.62
C GLY A 123 -7.94 -5.59 13.50
N LYS A 124 -8.80 -5.33 12.50
CA LYS A 124 -9.95 -6.19 12.19
C LYS A 124 -9.68 -7.10 11.01
N GLN A 125 -8.74 -8.02 11.18
CA GLN A 125 -8.63 -9.16 10.27
C GLN A 125 -9.82 -10.10 10.54
N ASN A 126 -10.55 -10.46 9.47
CA ASN A 126 -11.51 -11.57 9.38
C ASN A 126 -12.90 -11.45 10.04
N GLN A 127 -13.54 -10.28 10.03
CA GLN A 127 -15.01 -10.24 9.94
C GLN A 127 -15.43 -9.18 8.93
N GLY A 128 -16.03 -9.62 7.82
CA GLY A 128 -16.63 -8.72 6.84
C GLY A 128 -17.63 -7.78 7.52
N PRO A 129 -17.79 -6.54 7.04
CA PRO A 129 -18.81 -5.66 7.56
C PRO A 129 -20.19 -6.31 7.41
N LYS A 130 -20.92 -6.51 8.52
CA LYS A 130 -22.34 -6.85 8.47
C LYS A 130 -23.08 -5.71 7.76
N PRO A 131 -23.98 -5.98 6.80
CA PRO A 131 -24.71 -4.93 6.12
C PRO A 131 -25.54 -4.14 7.14
N GLY A 132 -25.41 -2.81 7.14
CA GLY A 132 -26.33 -1.92 7.86
C GLY A 132 -25.76 -0.95 8.90
N LYS A 133 -24.46 -0.64 8.95
CA LYS A 133 -23.97 0.47 9.81
C LYS A 133 -23.10 1.46 9.03
N THR A 134 -23.67 2.63 8.75
CA THR A 134 -23.05 3.81 8.15
C THR A 134 -21.88 4.32 9.01
N ARG A 135 -20.64 4.01 8.61
CA ARG A 135 -19.39 4.59 9.14
C ARG A 135 -19.10 5.98 8.52
N LYS A 136 -20.06 6.90 8.51
CA LYS A 136 -19.94 8.12 7.69
C LYS A 136 -19.22 9.32 8.33
N THR A 137 -18.84 9.30 9.62
CA THR A 137 -18.39 10.53 10.29
C THR A 137 -16.99 10.51 10.92
N ARG A 138 -16.49 9.37 11.41
CA ARG A 138 -15.17 9.32 12.08
C ARG A 138 -13.97 9.18 11.12
N ASP A 139 -14.15 8.49 10.00
CA ASP A 139 -13.06 8.20 9.06
C ASP A 139 -12.75 9.42 8.15
N SER A 140 -13.72 10.33 7.96
CA SER A 140 -13.57 11.57 7.15
C SER A 140 -12.56 12.55 7.75
N ASP A 141 -12.66 12.86 9.05
CA ASP A 141 -11.80 13.86 9.70
C ASP A 141 -10.38 13.32 9.91
N CYS A 142 -10.28 12.02 10.12
CA CYS A 142 -9.04 11.26 10.20
C CYS A 142 -8.29 11.25 8.86
N PHE A 143 -9.01 11.09 7.76
CA PHE A 143 -8.45 11.18 6.42
C PHE A 143 -8.08 12.62 6.04
N LYS A 144 -8.90 13.61 6.44
CA LYS A 144 -8.54 15.03 6.30
C LYS A 144 -7.26 15.35 7.07
N ALA A 145 -7.01 14.75 8.22
CA ALA A 145 -5.74 14.93 8.93
C ALA A 145 -4.53 14.38 8.14
N LEU A 146 -4.66 13.15 7.61
CA LEU A 146 -3.64 12.50 6.76
C LEU A 146 -3.41 13.25 5.43
N THR A 147 -4.45 13.85 4.86
CA THR A 147 -4.39 14.56 3.57
C THR A 147 -4.14 16.07 3.68
N ASN A 148 -4.43 16.69 4.84
CA ASN A 148 -4.08 18.08 5.14
C ASN A 148 -2.60 18.25 5.46
N ASN A 149 -1.88 17.17 5.74
CA ASN A 149 -0.43 17.20 5.70
C ASN A 149 -0.02 17.31 4.23
N ARG A 150 0.37 18.51 3.82
CA ARG A 150 0.61 19.05 2.46
C ARG A 150 1.57 18.22 1.57
N TYR A 151 2.03 17.07 2.04
CA TYR A 151 3.11 16.24 1.49
C TYR A 151 2.69 14.85 1.01
N ILE A 152 1.45 14.38 1.24
CA ILE A 152 1.01 13.05 0.75
C ILE A 152 0.38 13.13 -0.65
N LEU A 153 -0.15 14.30 -1.04
CA LEU A 153 -0.95 14.47 -2.26
C LEU A 153 -0.48 15.58 -3.21
N GLN A 154 0.63 16.28 -2.93
CA GLN A 154 1.24 17.07 -3.98
C GLN A 154 1.86 16.09 -4.98
N ARG A 155 1.21 15.96 -6.15
CA ARG A 155 1.90 15.49 -7.35
C ARG A 155 3.21 16.26 -7.40
N ASP A 156 4.32 15.54 -7.24
CA ASP A 156 5.64 16.11 -7.44
C ASP A 156 5.60 16.77 -8.83
N GLU A 157 5.87 18.07 -8.95
CA GLU A 157 5.91 18.77 -10.26
C GLU A 157 6.91 18.10 -11.23
N ASN A 158 7.83 17.28 -10.69
CA ASN A 158 8.70 16.39 -11.45
C ASN A 158 7.98 15.22 -12.16
N GLN A 159 6.84 14.73 -11.66
CA GLN A 159 6.03 13.73 -12.37
C GLN A 159 5.27 14.32 -13.55
N ASP A 160 4.87 15.60 -13.47
CA ASP A 160 4.25 16.30 -14.60
C ASP A 160 5.27 16.53 -15.73
N SER A 161 6.56 16.72 -15.41
CA SER A 161 7.63 16.77 -16.42
C SER A 161 7.83 15.46 -17.19
N LEU A 162 7.40 14.33 -16.63
CA LEU A 162 7.43 13.01 -17.28
C LEU A 162 6.11 12.73 -18.04
N PHE A 163 5.00 13.31 -17.59
CA PHE A 163 3.70 13.29 -18.26
C PHE A 163 3.70 14.15 -19.54
N GLU A 164 4.31 15.34 -19.50
CA GLU A 164 4.41 16.24 -20.66
C GLU A 164 5.41 15.76 -21.73
N ARG A 165 6.28 14.78 -21.41
CA ARG A 165 7.21 14.18 -22.38
C ARG A 165 6.58 13.12 -23.31
N GLY A 166 5.25 13.05 -23.38
CA GLY A 166 4.54 12.34 -24.44
C GLY A 166 4.67 10.81 -24.43
N LEU A 167 4.79 10.18 -23.24
CA LEU A 167 5.01 8.73 -23.12
C LEU A 167 3.74 7.88 -22.91
N TYR A 168 2.55 8.39 -23.26
CA TYR A 168 1.34 7.57 -23.46
C TYR A 168 0.51 8.14 -24.61
N GLU A 169 0.33 7.35 -25.67
CA GLU A 169 -0.85 7.47 -26.53
C GLU A 169 -2.01 6.70 -25.90
N LYS A 170 -3.20 7.31 -26.01
CA LYS A 170 -4.46 6.82 -25.47
C LYS A 170 -5.01 5.79 -26.45
N GLU A 171 -4.95 4.51 -26.11
CA GLU A 171 -5.80 3.48 -26.72
C GLU A 171 -7.10 3.34 -25.93
#